data_AF-A0A3D3HVH0-F1
#
_entry.id   AF-A0A3D3HVH0-F1
#
_cell.length_a   1.000
_cell.length_b   1.000
_cell.length_c   1.000
_cell.angle_alpha   90.00
_cell.angle_beta   90.00
_cell.angle_gamma   90.00
#
_symmetry.space_group_name_H-M   'P 1'
#
loop_
_entity.id
_entity.type
_entity.pdbx_description
1 polymer ?
#
loop_
_entity_poly.entity_id
_entity_poly.type
_entity_poly.pdbx_seq_one_letter_code
_entity_poly.pdbx_strand_id
1 'polypeptide(L)'
;MSAPIERLLTIMSQLRDPQSGCPWDKAQTYDTIAPYTLEETYEVLDAIARADFDDLKGELGDLLFQVVFYAQIAQEEGRFDFSDIVNAVSDKLTRRHPHIFAKEQGISADAAISGWEQRKSKERAEKAQYSLLDDIPVNLPALMRAYKIQKRCATAGFDWDTLAPVLGKVYEELDEVMEEVNQPQVSDERVAEELGDLLFAVVNFSRHLGHKPEMVLHKACRKFEARFRQVETQIAEQGLTMESATLADMEKSWQDVKSRED
;
A
#
# COMPACT_ATOMS: atom_id res chain seq x y z
N MET A 1 -17.67 -30.14 16.46
CA MET A 1 -16.42 -29.37 16.45
C MET A 1 -16.77 -28.01 15.90
N SER A 2 -16.52 -26.93 16.64
CA SER A 2 -16.73 -25.58 16.12
C SER A 2 -15.76 -25.35 14.95
N ALA A 3 -16.18 -24.58 13.96
CA ALA A 3 -15.31 -24.22 12.85
C ALA A 3 -14.11 -23.39 13.39
N PRO A 4 -12.90 -23.49 12.80
CA PRO A 4 -11.72 -22.74 13.28
C PRO A 4 -11.97 -21.23 13.45
N ILE A 5 -12.80 -20.63 12.60
CA ILE A 5 -13.19 -19.22 12.72
C ILE A 5 -14.07 -18.94 13.93
N GLU A 6 -14.99 -19.83 14.29
CA GLU A 6 -15.85 -19.68 15.47
C GLU A 6 -15.03 -19.67 16.76
N ARG A 7 -13.93 -20.43 16.80
CA ARG A 7 -12.97 -20.39 17.91
C ARG A 7 -12.35 -18.99 18.04
N LEU A 8 -11.91 -18.37 16.95
CA LEU A 8 -11.32 -17.03 16.97
C LEU A 8 -12.33 -15.98 17.43
N LEU A 9 -13.56 -16.01 16.91
CA LEU A 9 -14.64 -15.11 17.33
C LEU A 9 -14.98 -15.28 18.82
N THR A 10 -15.02 -16.52 19.30
CA THR A 10 -15.26 -16.82 20.72
C THR A 10 -14.14 -16.25 21.61
N ILE A 11 -12.88 -16.42 21.19
CA ILE A 11 -11.73 -15.84 21.92
C ILE A 11 -11.86 -14.32 21.97
N MET A 12 -12.15 -13.66 20.84
CA MET A 12 -12.30 -12.20 20.81
C MET A 12 -13.41 -11.70 21.74
N SER A 13 -14.56 -12.38 21.71
CA SER A 13 -15.69 -12.07 22.61
C SER A 13 -15.30 -12.23 24.09
N GLN A 14 -14.53 -13.26 24.44
CA GLN A 14 -14.02 -13.46 25.81
C GLN A 14 -13.01 -12.37 26.21
N LEU A 15 -12.09 -12.01 25.31
CA LEU A 15 -11.09 -10.97 25.56
C LEU A 15 -11.75 -9.61 25.83
N ARG A 16 -12.87 -9.30 25.18
CA ARG A 16 -13.62 -8.05 25.36
C ARG A 16 -14.84 -8.15 26.25
N ASP A 17 -15.05 -9.28 26.93
CA ASP A 17 -16.17 -9.43 27.87
C ASP A 17 -16.17 -8.30 28.92
N PRO A 18 -17.28 -7.56 29.12
CA PRO A 18 -17.28 -6.38 29.98
C PRO A 18 -16.84 -6.65 31.43
N GLN A 19 -17.13 -7.85 31.95
CA GLN A 19 -16.88 -8.22 33.34
C GLN A 19 -15.51 -8.88 33.54
N SER A 20 -15.17 -9.83 32.68
CA SER A 20 -14.04 -10.75 32.83
C SER A 20 -12.95 -10.60 31.77
N GLY A 21 -13.20 -9.79 30.73
CA GLY A 21 -12.27 -9.56 29.64
C GLY A 21 -11.00 -8.81 30.05
N CYS A 22 -9.99 -8.91 29.20
CA CYS A 22 -8.69 -8.28 29.35
C CYS A 22 -8.84 -6.75 29.39
N PRO A 23 -8.24 -6.05 30.38
CA PRO A 23 -8.33 -4.60 30.47
C PRO A 23 -7.81 -3.86 29.23
N TRP A 24 -6.74 -4.37 28.61
CA TRP A 24 -6.17 -3.76 27.41
C TRP A 24 -7.11 -3.92 26.21
N ASP A 25 -7.61 -5.13 25.96
CA ASP A 25 -8.51 -5.40 24.83
C ASP A 25 -9.79 -4.58 24.94
N LYS A 26 -10.39 -4.47 26.13
CA LYS A 26 -11.60 -3.67 26.37
C LYS A 26 -11.40 -2.17 26.13
N ALA A 27 -10.20 -1.66 26.39
CA ALA A 27 -9.89 -0.24 26.23
C ALA A 27 -9.72 0.17 24.75
N GLN A 28 -9.55 -0.80 23.84
CA GLN A 28 -9.33 -0.51 22.43
C GLN A 28 -10.59 0.02 21.74
N THR A 29 -10.38 0.94 20.80
CA THR A 29 -11.38 1.56 19.94
C THR A 29 -10.96 1.40 18.47
N TYR A 30 -11.82 1.82 17.52
CA TYR A 30 -11.43 1.82 16.10
C TYR A 30 -10.13 2.59 15.84
N ASP A 31 -9.95 3.72 16.52
CA ASP A 31 -8.80 4.61 16.34
C ASP A 31 -7.51 4.01 16.92
N THR A 32 -7.60 3.29 18.04
CA THR A 32 -6.40 2.67 18.64
C THR A 32 -5.96 1.42 17.88
N ILE A 33 -6.88 0.73 17.19
CA ILE A 33 -6.58 -0.47 16.39
C ILE A 33 -6.08 -0.13 14.97
N ALA A 34 -6.46 1.03 14.42
CA ALA A 34 -6.09 1.42 13.05
C ALA A 34 -4.57 1.43 12.76
N PRO A 35 -3.70 1.94 13.66
CA PRO A 35 -2.24 1.86 13.46
C PRO A 35 -1.73 0.41 13.37
N TYR A 36 -2.20 -0.48 14.26
CA TYR A 36 -1.81 -1.90 14.22
C TYR A 36 -2.23 -2.57 12.91
N THR A 37 -3.42 -2.26 12.39
CA THR A 37 -3.85 -2.78 11.08
C THR A 37 -2.91 -2.38 9.94
N LEU A 38 -2.33 -1.18 10.01
CA LEU A 38 -1.33 -0.73 9.05
C LEU A 38 -0.02 -1.51 9.22
N GLU A 39 0.45 -1.69 10.45
CA GLU A 39 1.65 -2.48 10.80
C GLU A 39 1.51 -3.92 10.27
N GLU A 40 0.44 -4.64 10.62
CA GLU A 40 0.21 -6.03 10.18
C GLU A 40 0.14 -6.14 8.64
N THR A 41 -0.37 -5.10 7.97
CA THR A 41 -0.37 -5.06 6.51
C THR A 41 1.05 -5.02 5.95
N TYR A 42 1.96 -4.29 6.58
CA TYR A 42 3.36 -4.23 6.17
C TYR A 42 4.14 -5.50 6.51
N GLU A 43 3.85 -6.15 7.64
CA GLU A 43 4.46 -7.44 7.99
C GLU A 43 4.05 -8.55 7.00
N VAL A 44 2.76 -8.60 6.60
CA VAL A 44 2.31 -9.47 5.50
C VAL A 44 3.08 -9.19 4.20
N LEU A 45 3.31 -7.92 3.86
CA LEU A 45 4.06 -7.56 2.65
C LEU A 45 5.54 -7.94 2.74
N ASP A 46 6.13 -7.87 3.93
CA ASP A 46 7.51 -8.29 4.19
C ASP A 46 7.67 -9.81 4.09
N ALA A 47 6.79 -10.58 4.75
CA ALA A 47 6.78 -12.04 4.68
C ALA A 47 6.64 -12.55 3.24
N ILE A 48 5.74 -11.95 2.44
CA ILE A 48 5.60 -12.24 1.01
C ILE A 48 6.91 -11.98 0.26
N ALA A 49 7.58 -10.87 0.58
CA ALA A 49 8.79 -10.48 -0.11
C ALA A 49 10.02 -11.33 0.23
N ARG A 50 10.11 -11.81 1.47
CA ARG A 50 11.09 -12.81 1.90
C ARG A 50 10.75 -14.23 1.40
N ALA A 51 9.57 -14.41 0.82
CA ALA A 51 9.01 -15.72 0.48
C ALA A 51 8.97 -16.68 1.69
N ASP A 52 8.76 -16.12 2.89
CA ASP A 52 8.66 -16.86 4.14
C ASP A 52 7.18 -17.21 4.39
N PHE A 53 6.78 -18.40 3.93
CA PHE A 53 5.39 -18.84 4.01
C PHE A 53 4.98 -19.32 5.40
N ASP A 54 5.94 -19.65 6.26
CA ASP A 54 5.64 -20.00 7.64
C ASP A 54 5.29 -18.75 8.44
N ASP A 55 6.04 -17.68 8.23
CA ASP A 55 5.78 -16.36 8.80
C ASP A 55 4.51 -15.73 8.23
N LEU A 56 4.33 -15.77 6.90
CA LEU A 56 3.14 -15.24 6.22
C LEU A 56 1.82 -15.80 6.78
N LYS A 57 1.82 -17.07 7.21
CA LYS A 57 0.65 -17.69 7.84
C LYS A 57 0.31 -17.04 9.19
N GLY A 58 1.32 -16.63 9.96
CA GLY A 58 1.17 -15.88 11.20
C GLY A 58 0.61 -14.49 10.93
N GLU A 59 1.28 -13.73 10.06
CA GLU A 59 0.91 -12.35 9.73
C GLU A 59 -0.50 -12.22 9.12
N LEU A 60 -0.91 -13.19 8.27
CA LEU A 60 -2.29 -13.24 7.77
C LEU A 60 -3.30 -13.54 8.88
N GLY A 61 -2.90 -14.29 9.91
CA GLY A 61 -3.68 -14.54 11.11
C GLY A 61 -3.86 -13.28 11.93
N ASP A 62 -2.81 -12.49 12.12
CA ASP A 62 -2.85 -11.22 12.86
C ASP A 62 -3.67 -10.17 12.11
N LEU A 63 -3.52 -10.08 10.78
CA LEU A 63 -4.39 -9.24 9.96
C LEU A 63 -5.87 -9.66 10.02
N LEU A 64 -6.16 -10.97 10.03
CA LEU A 64 -7.52 -11.49 10.23
C LEU A 64 -8.04 -11.15 11.65
N PHE A 65 -7.18 -11.22 12.66
CA PHE A 65 -7.50 -10.85 14.02
C PHE A 65 -7.93 -9.38 14.11
N GLN A 66 -7.27 -8.46 13.40
CA GLN A 66 -7.71 -7.05 13.34
C GLN A 66 -9.14 -6.91 12.80
N VAL A 67 -9.50 -7.65 11.74
CA VAL A 67 -10.88 -7.65 11.18
C VAL A 67 -11.90 -8.18 12.20
N VAL A 68 -11.55 -9.25 12.92
CA VAL A 68 -12.38 -9.81 13.99
C VAL A 68 -12.53 -8.82 15.15
N PHE A 69 -11.48 -8.09 15.50
CA PHE A 69 -11.51 -7.07 16.53
C PHE A 69 -12.50 -5.95 16.18
N TYR A 70 -12.44 -5.42 14.96
CA TYR A 70 -13.40 -4.41 14.49
C TYR A 70 -14.84 -4.93 14.47
N ALA A 71 -15.05 -6.18 14.04
CA ALA A 71 -16.36 -6.80 14.05
C ALA A 71 -16.93 -6.91 15.47
N GLN A 72 -16.09 -7.25 16.45
CA GLN A 72 -16.48 -7.34 17.86
C GLN A 72 -16.88 -5.96 18.42
N ILE A 73 -16.09 -4.90 18.18
CA ILE A 73 -16.46 -3.53 18.59
C ILE A 73 -17.78 -3.09 17.93
N ALA A 74 -17.93 -3.33 16.63
CA ALA A 74 -19.14 -2.96 15.90
C ALA A 74 -20.39 -3.71 16.40
N GLN A 75 -20.22 -4.96 16.81
CA GLN A 75 -21.28 -5.77 17.41
C GLN A 75 -21.68 -5.25 18.80
N GLU A 76 -20.70 -4.88 19.63
CA GLU A 76 -20.94 -4.24 20.94
C GLU A 76 -21.74 -2.93 20.80
N GLU A 77 -21.52 -2.20 19.71
CA GLU A 77 -22.24 -0.98 19.36
C GLU A 77 -23.57 -1.22 18.60
N GLY A 78 -23.93 -2.47 18.31
CA GLY A 78 -25.15 -2.85 17.59
C GLY A 78 -25.19 -2.39 16.12
N ARG A 79 -24.03 -2.26 15.47
CA ARG A 79 -23.91 -1.77 14.08
C ARG A 79 -23.93 -2.87 13.04
N PHE A 80 -23.02 -3.83 13.18
CA PHE A 80 -22.86 -5.01 12.31
C PHE A 80 -21.96 -6.02 13.02
N ASP A 81 -21.97 -7.28 12.57
CA ASP A 81 -21.09 -8.33 13.07
C ASP A 81 -20.15 -8.89 11.99
N PHE A 82 -19.37 -9.92 12.34
CA PHE A 82 -18.44 -10.56 11.42
C PHE A 82 -19.16 -11.24 10.24
N SER A 83 -20.36 -11.77 10.45
CA SER A 83 -21.17 -12.41 9.40
C SER A 83 -21.63 -11.36 8.38
N ASP A 84 -22.03 -10.18 8.84
CA ASP A 84 -22.41 -9.06 7.97
C ASP A 84 -21.25 -8.64 7.05
N ILE A 85 -20.02 -8.58 7.58
CA ILE A 85 -18.81 -8.28 6.79
C ILE A 85 -18.60 -9.35 5.70
N VAL A 86 -18.65 -10.63 6.09
CA VAL A 86 -18.45 -11.76 5.17
C VAL A 86 -19.54 -11.81 4.10
N ASN A 87 -20.80 -11.57 4.46
CA ASN A 87 -21.91 -11.51 3.51
C ASN A 87 -21.74 -10.36 2.53
N ALA A 88 -21.40 -9.16 3.03
CA ALA A 88 -21.20 -7.98 2.19
C ALA A 88 -20.09 -8.16 1.15
N VAL A 89 -18.96 -8.80 1.51
CA VAL A 89 -17.89 -9.11 0.55
C VAL A 89 -18.29 -10.24 -0.40
N SER A 90 -19.01 -11.26 0.07
CA SER A 90 -19.47 -12.38 -0.75
C SER A 90 -20.46 -11.96 -1.82
N ASP A 91 -21.45 -11.14 -1.46
CA ASP A 91 -22.43 -10.57 -2.39
C ASP A 91 -21.75 -9.68 -3.43
N LYS A 92 -20.81 -8.84 -2.98
CA LYS A 92 -20.02 -7.96 -3.86
C LYS A 92 -19.17 -8.76 -4.84
N LEU A 93 -18.48 -9.81 -4.39
CA LEU A 93 -17.65 -10.66 -5.25
C LEU A 93 -18.51 -11.43 -6.26
N THR A 94 -19.65 -11.95 -5.83
CA THR A 94 -20.61 -12.65 -6.69
C THR A 94 -21.13 -11.72 -7.80
N ARG A 95 -21.57 -10.51 -7.43
CA ARG A 95 -22.02 -9.49 -8.39
C ARG A 95 -20.94 -9.05 -9.36
N ARG A 96 -19.68 -9.00 -8.93
CA ARG A 96 -18.55 -8.55 -9.77
C ARG A 96 -17.97 -9.65 -10.66
N HIS A 97 -18.35 -10.91 -10.48
CA HIS A 97 -17.89 -12.05 -11.29
C HIS A 97 -19.06 -12.88 -11.87
N PRO A 98 -19.96 -12.27 -12.66
CA PRO A 98 -21.09 -12.99 -13.26
C PRO A 98 -20.63 -14.14 -14.18
N HIS A 99 -19.44 -14.04 -14.77
CA HIS A 99 -18.86 -15.14 -15.56
C HIS A 99 -18.59 -16.41 -14.76
N ILE A 100 -18.28 -16.29 -13.47
CA ILE A 100 -18.13 -17.45 -12.58
C ILE A 100 -19.49 -17.88 -12.03
N PHE A 101 -20.27 -16.95 -11.51
CA PHE A 101 -21.44 -17.26 -10.69
C PHE A 101 -22.79 -17.26 -11.43
N ALA A 102 -22.87 -16.65 -12.63
CA ALA A 102 -24.04 -16.60 -13.50
C ALA A 102 -23.87 -17.40 -14.81
N LYS A 103 -22.81 -18.20 -14.94
CA LYS A 103 -22.52 -19.10 -16.08
C LYS A 103 -22.39 -18.40 -17.45
N GLU A 104 -21.97 -17.13 -17.50
CA GLU A 104 -21.54 -16.49 -18.75
C GLU A 104 -20.17 -17.07 -19.16
N GLN A 105 -20.12 -17.92 -20.20
CA GLN A 105 -18.87 -18.54 -20.66
C GLN A 105 -18.09 -17.62 -21.61
N GLY A 106 -16.75 -17.66 -21.55
CA GLY A 106 -15.86 -17.23 -22.65
C GLY A 106 -15.21 -15.84 -22.53
N ILE A 107 -15.08 -15.26 -21.33
CA ILE A 107 -14.46 -13.93 -21.17
C ILE A 107 -12.93 -14.05 -21.08
N SER A 108 -12.19 -13.26 -21.86
CA SER A 108 -10.73 -13.13 -21.72
C SER A 108 -10.36 -12.41 -20.42
N ALA A 109 -9.12 -12.57 -19.95
CA ALA A 109 -8.61 -11.88 -18.75
C ALA A 109 -8.76 -10.35 -18.87
N ASP A 110 -8.47 -9.78 -20.04
CA ASP A 110 -8.60 -8.34 -20.29
C ASP A 110 -10.06 -7.87 -20.22
N ALA A 111 -11.00 -8.64 -20.75
CA ALA A 111 -12.42 -8.34 -20.66
C ALA A 111 -12.95 -8.50 -19.23
N ALA A 112 -12.39 -9.41 -18.41
CA ALA A 112 -12.69 -9.52 -16.99
C ALA A 112 -12.20 -8.30 -16.19
N ILE A 113 -10.98 -7.81 -16.45
CA ILE A 113 -10.37 -6.64 -15.79
C ILE A 113 -11.11 -5.35 -16.16
N SER A 114 -11.38 -5.13 -17.45
CA SER A 114 -12.14 -3.96 -17.91
C SER A 114 -13.56 -3.94 -17.35
N GLY A 115 -14.22 -5.10 -17.30
CA GLY A 115 -15.52 -5.24 -16.65
C GLY A 115 -15.49 -4.98 -15.14
N TRP A 116 -14.40 -5.34 -14.47
CA TRP A 116 -14.23 -5.13 -13.03
C TRP A 116 -14.17 -3.64 -12.66
N GLU A 117 -13.36 -2.85 -13.38
CA GLU A 117 -13.26 -1.41 -13.15
C GLU A 117 -14.56 -0.67 -13.48
N GLN A 118 -15.24 -1.05 -14.57
CA GLN A 118 -16.56 -0.49 -14.91
C GLN A 118 -17.61 -0.76 -13.82
N ARG A 119 -17.66 -1.99 -13.28
CA ARG A 119 -18.57 -2.35 -12.19
C ARG A 119 -18.27 -1.59 -10.90
N LYS A 120 -16.98 -1.41 -10.57
CA LYS A 120 -16.58 -0.53 -9.46
C LYS A 120 -17.04 0.91 -9.65
N SER A 121 -17.06 1.41 -10.89
CA SER A 121 -17.54 2.76 -11.20
C SER A 121 -19.04 2.92 -10.96
N LYS A 122 -19.84 1.95 -11.43
CA LYS A 122 -21.30 1.94 -11.20
C LYS A 122 -21.67 1.93 -9.72
N GLU A 123 -21.01 1.11 -8.90
CA GLU A 123 -21.25 1.05 -7.46
C GLU A 123 -20.95 2.38 -6.72
N ARG A 124 -20.05 3.22 -7.24
CA ARG A 124 -19.78 4.55 -6.67
C ARG A 124 -20.89 5.55 -7.01
N ALA A 125 -21.38 5.50 -8.25
CA ALA A 125 -22.50 6.35 -8.67
C ALA A 125 -23.77 6.09 -7.82
N GLU A 126 -24.00 4.84 -7.42
CA GLU A 126 -25.11 4.45 -6.51
C GLU A 126 -24.98 5.03 -5.09
N LYS A 127 -23.77 5.40 -4.65
CA LYS A 127 -23.51 5.98 -3.31
C LYS A 127 -23.68 7.51 -3.24
N ALA A 128 -24.23 8.14 -4.28
CA ALA A 128 -24.33 9.61 -4.39
C ALA A 128 -22.98 10.34 -4.17
N GLN A 129 -21.88 9.71 -4.58
CA GLN A 129 -20.56 10.33 -4.63
C GLN A 129 -20.47 11.14 -5.93
N TYR A 130 -20.39 12.47 -5.82
CA TYR A 130 -20.50 13.38 -6.96
C TYR A 130 -19.13 13.76 -7.53
N SER A 131 -18.06 13.71 -6.74
CA SER A 131 -16.71 13.95 -7.23
C SER A 131 -16.07 12.65 -7.70
N LEU A 132 -15.35 12.72 -8.81
CA LEU A 132 -14.52 11.63 -9.31
C LEU A 132 -13.47 11.16 -8.29
N LEU A 133 -13.13 12.01 -7.31
CA LEU A 133 -12.12 11.74 -6.28
C LEU A 133 -12.71 11.27 -4.94
N ASP A 134 -14.04 11.21 -4.78
CA ASP A 134 -14.70 10.74 -3.54
C ASP A 134 -14.34 9.28 -3.22
N ASP A 135 -14.10 8.89 -1.96
CA ASP A 135 -13.72 7.49 -1.59
C ASP A 135 -12.26 7.11 -1.99
N ILE A 136 -11.38 8.11 -2.10
CA ILE A 136 -9.93 7.90 -1.98
C ILE A 136 -9.59 8.09 -0.49
N PRO A 137 -9.23 7.01 0.24
CA PRO A 137 -8.89 7.15 1.65
C PRO A 137 -7.75 8.14 1.83
N VAL A 138 -7.94 9.07 2.75
CA VAL A 138 -6.96 10.14 3.05
C VAL A 138 -5.68 9.58 3.67
N ASN A 139 -5.79 8.46 4.40
CA ASN A 139 -4.68 7.79 5.08
C ASN A 139 -3.92 6.79 4.20
N LEU A 140 -4.12 6.80 2.88
CA LEU A 140 -3.26 6.01 1.99
C LEU A 140 -1.85 6.61 1.98
N PRO A 141 -0.79 5.77 1.91
CA PRO A 141 0.56 6.24 1.60
C PRO A 141 0.55 7.14 0.35
N ALA A 142 1.38 8.18 0.37
CA ALA A 142 1.31 9.26 -0.60
C ALA A 142 1.40 8.77 -2.06
N LEU A 143 2.30 7.82 -2.37
CA LEU A 143 2.43 7.29 -3.73
C LEU A 143 1.22 6.46 -4.15
N MET A 144 0.65 5.65 -3.23
CA MET A 144 -0.60 4.94 -3.51
C MET A 144 -1.78 5.90 -3.72
N ARG A 145 -1.86 6.97 -2.92
CA ARG A 145 -2.90 7.99 -3.03
C ARG A 145 -2.80 8.72 -4.36
N ALA A 146 -1.62 9.20 -4.73
CA ALA A 146 -1.34 9.85 -6.01
C ALA A 146 -1.68 8.92 -7.20
N TYR A 147 -1.23 7.67 -7.16
CA TYR A 147 -1.55 6.66 -8.16
C TYR A 147 -3.06 6.44 -8.33
N LYS A 148 -3.79 6.39 -7.20
CA LYS A 148 -5.26 6.23 -7.21
C LYS A 148 -5.95 7.47 -7.77
N ILE A 149 -5.53 8.67 -7.40
CA ILE A 149 -6.04 9.94 -7.95
C ILE A 149 -5.89 9.95 -9.47
N GLN A 150 -4.68 9.72 -9.98
CA GLN A 150 -4.38 9.74 -11.41
C GLN A 150 -5.17 8.68 -12.18
N LYS A 151 -5.24 7.43 -11.67
CA LYS A 151 -6.06 6.38 -12.29
C LYS A 151 -7.53 6.78 -12.40
N ARG A 152 -8.06 7.51 -11.41
CA ARG A 152 -9.44 7.98 -11.47
C ARG A 152 -9.62 9.09 -12.49
N CYS A 153 -8.75 10.09 -12.52
CA CYS A 153 -8.77 11.13 -13.56
C CYS A 153 -8.72 10.50 -14.97
N ALA A 154 -7.88 9.48 -15.16
CA ALA A 154 -7.79 8.75 -16.42
C ALA A 154 -9.11 8.07 -16.84
N THR A 155 -9.91 7.56 -15.90
CA THR A 155 -11.24 6.98 -16.23
C THR A 155 -12.25 8.01 -16.75
N ALA A 156 -12.03 9.30 -16.49
CA ALA A 156 -12.82 10.39 -17.05
C ALA A 156 -12.22 10.97 -18.34
N GLY A 157 -11.16 10.37 -18.88
CA GLY A 157 -10.45 10.83 -20.08
C GLY A 157 -9.41 11.92 -19.81
N PHE A 158 -9.11 12.24 -18.55
CA PHE A 158 -8.02 13.14 -18.20
C PHE A 158 -6.72 12.35 -18.03
N ASP A 159 -6.12 11.97 -19.16
CA ASP A 159 -4.84 11.27 -19.23
C ASP A 159 -4.12 11.56 -20.54
N TRP A 160 -2.82 11.26 -20.60
CA TRP A 160 -2.05 11.30 -21.84
C TRP A 160 -2.13 9.96 -22.59
N ASP A 161 -2.16 10.00 -23.92
CA ASP A 161 -2.23 8.78 -24.74
C ASP A 161 -0.86 8.13 -25.01
N THR A 162 0.24 8.85 -24.75
CA THR A 162 1.60 8.40 -25.05
C THR A 162 2.56 8.71 -23.91
N LEU A 163 3.65 7.96 -23.84
CA LEU A 163 4.63 8.07 -22.75
C LEU A 163 5.48 9.35 -22.85
N ALA A 164 5.72 9.87 -24.06
CA ALA A 164 6.58 11.02 -24.29
C ALA A 164 6.17 12.29 -23.50
N PRO A 165 4.91 12.76 -23.53
CA PRO A 165 4.48 13.90 -22.73
C PRO A 165 4.54 13.64 -21.22
N VAL A 166 4.36 12.39 -20.78
CA VAL A 166 4.45 12.01 -19.36
C VAL A 166 5.88 12.15 -18.86
N LEU A 167 6.86 11.65 -19.63
CA LEU A 167 8.28 11.83 -19.33
C LEU A 167 8.69 13.30 -19.44
N GLY A 168 8.15 14.04 -20.43
CA GLY A 168 8.34 15.47 -20.57
C GLY A 168 7.95 16.24 -19.30
N LYS A 169 6.80 15.89 -18.70
CA LYS A 169 6.37 16.52 -17.44
C LYS A 169 7.33 16.20 -16.28
N VAL A 170 7.90 14.99 -16.20
CA VAL A 170 8.92 14.70 -15.17
C VAL A 170 10.16 15.60 -15.30
N TYR A 171 10.59 15.91 -16.53
CA TYR A 171 11.70 16.84 -16.74
C TYR A 171 11.31 18.28 -16.41
N GLU A 172 10.12 18.72 -16.80
CA GLU A 172 9.58 20.04 -16.47
C GLU A 172 9.55 20.29 -14.96
N GLU A 173 8.98 19.37 -14.17
CA GLU A 173 8.93 19.48 -12.71
C GLU A 173 10.33 19.45 -12.06
N LEU A 174 11.28 18.71 -12.65
CA LEU A 174 12.65 18.70 -12.19
C LEU A 174 13.32 20.07 -12.44
N ASP A 175 13.06 20.67 -13.59
CA ASP A 175 13.56 22.01 -13.91
C ASP A 175 12.93 23.05 -12.98
N GLU A 176 11.63 22.97 -12.68
CA GLU A 176 10.92 23.85 -11.72
C GLU A 176 11.52 23.77 -10.30
N VAL A 177 11.80 22.55 -9.80
CA VAL A 177 12.55 22.37 -8.53
C VAL A 177 13.90 23.07 -8.57
N MET A 178 14.65 22.90 -9.67
CA MET A 178 15.98 23.50 -9.80
C MET A 178 15.91 25.03 -9.96
N GLU A 179 14.85 25.57 -10.57
CA GLU A 179 14.61 27.01 -10.65
C GLU A 179 14.41 27.63 -9.27
N GLU A 180 13.61 26.99 -8.40
CA GLU A 180 13.37 27.46 -7.02
C GLU A 180 14.62 27.36 -6.13
N VAL A 181 15.39 26.27 -6.25
CA VAL A 181 16.64 26.08 -5.48
C VAL A 181 17.74 27.07 -5.90
N ASN A 182 17.74 27.52 -7.15
CA ASN A 182 18.74 28.46 -7.67
C ASN A 182 18.34 29.95 -7.52
N GLN A 183 17.20 30.24 -6.87
CA GLN A 183 16.82 31.62 -6.60
C GLN A 183 17.81 32.31 -5.67
N PRO A 184 18.07 33.63 -5.83
CA PRO A 184 18.91 34.39 -4.90
C PRO A 184 18.41 34.35 -3.45
N GLN A 185 17.11 34.17 -3.25
CA GLN A 185 16.48 33.90 -1.96
C GLN A 185 15.56 32.69 -2.12
N VAL A 186 15.99 31.56 -1.58
CA VAL A 186 15.27 30.29 -1.65
C VAL A 186 14.10 30.31 -0.66
N SER A 187 12.90 29.98 -1.14
CA SER A 187 11.72 29.75 -0.31
C SER A 187 11.51 28.25 -0.11
N ASP A 188 11.62 27.79 1.14
CA ASP A 188 11.44 26.39 1.50
C ASP A 188 10.06 25.86 1.11
N GLU A 189 9.01 26.68 1.27
CA GLU A 189 7.64 26.32 0.91
C GLU A 189 7.47 26.08 -0.59
N ARG A 190 8.10 26.92 -1.43
CA ARG A 190 8.02 26.76 -2.89
C ARG A 190 8.83 25.56 -3.36
N VAL A 191 10.03 25.36 -2.82
CA VAL A 191 10.82 24.15 -3.10
C VAL A 191 10.05 22.89 -2.71
N ALA A 192 9.36 22.89 -1.57
CA ALA A 192 8.54 21.77 -1.13
C ALA A 192 7.33 21.51 -2.04
N GLU A 193 6.71 22.57 -2.58
CA GLU A 193 5.62 22.48 -3.57
C GLU A 193 6.10 21.79 -4.85
N GLU A 194 7.16 22.30 -5.48
CA GLU A 194 7.71 21.73 -6.72
C GLU A 194 8.24 20.30 -6.52
N LEU A 195 8.82 19.98 -5.36
CA LEU A 195 9.21 18.61 -5.02
C LEU A 195 7.99 17.68 -4.93
N GLY A 196 6.86 18.19 -4.43
CA GLY A 196 5.59 17.47 -4.40
C GLY A 196 5.09 17.14 -5.80
N ASP A 197 5.13 18.10 -6.71
CA ASP A 197 4.67 17.95 -8.09
C ASP A 197 5.61 17.06 -8.91
N LEU A 198 6.94 17.14 -8.71
CA LEU A 198 7.91 16.18 -9.26
C LEU A 198 7.61 14.74 -8.83
N LEU A 199 7.35 14.51 -7.53
CA LEU A 199 6.97 13.18 -7.04
C LEU A 199 5.65 12.71 -7.65
N PHE A 200 4.68 13.61 -7.82
CA PHE A 200 3.41 13.31 -8.46
C PHE A 200 3.58 12.95 -9.96
N ALA A 201 4.44 13.66 -10.69
CA ALA A 201 4.78 13.37 -12.07
C ALA A 201 5.52 12.03 -12.21
N VAL A 202 6.44 11.70 -11.31
CA VAL A 202 7.12 10.39 -11.27
C VAL A 202 6.12 9.24 -11.01
N VAL A 203 5.12 9.45 -10.14
CA VAL A 203 4.02 8.49 -9.95
C VAL A 203 3.24 8.28 -11.25
N ASN A 204 2.99 9.36 -11.99
CA ASN A 204 2.30 9.29 -13.28
C ASN A 204 3.11 8.51 -14.33
N PHE A 205 4.42 8.76 -14.39
CA PHE A 205 5.34 8.01 -15.23
C PHE A 205 5.37 6.52 -14.89
N SER A 206 5.47 6.19 -13.59
CA SER A 206 5.41 4.80 -13.12
C SER A 206 4.11 4.10 -13.53
N ARG A 207 2.97 4.79 -13.41
CA ARG A 207 1.65 4.29 -13.81
C ARG A 207 1.56 4.02 -15.31
N HIS A 208 2.07 4.92 -16.14
CA HIS A 208 2.11 4.77 -17.60
C HIS A 208 3.01 3.60 -18.06
N LEU A 209 4.04 3.28 -17.27
CA LEU A 209 4.86 2.08 -17.46
C LEU A 209 4.21 0.79 -16.92
N GLY A 210 2.99 0.87 -16.37
CA GLY A 210 2.26 -0.29 -15.84
C GLY A 210 2.71 -0.73 -14.45
N HIS A 211 3.43 0.11 -13.72
CA HIS A 211 3.95 -0.20 -12.38
C HIS A 211 3.18 0.55 -11.27
N LYS A 212 3.11 -0.06 -10.09
CA LYS A 212 2.58 0.57 -8.87
C LYS A 212 3.73 1.24 -8.12
N PRO A 213 3.77 2.58 -7.99
CA PRO A 213 4.94 3.31 -7.52
C PRO A 213 5.35 2.92 -6.09
N GLU A 214 4.39 2.80 -5.17
CA GLU A 214 4.64 2.34 -3.79
C GLU A 214 5.42 1.01 -3.76
N MET A 215 4.97 0.03 -4.55
CA MET A 215 5.58 -1.29 -4.59
C MET A 215 6.96 -1.29 -5.25
N VAL A 216 7.17 -0.42 -6.25
CA VAL A 216 8.47 -0.25 -6.90
C VAL A 216 9.47 0.38 -5.92
N LEU A 217 9.05 1.41 -5.17
CA LEU A 217 9.92 2.05 -4.19
C LEU A 217 10.28 1.10 -3.05
N HIS A 218 9.33 0.33 -2.51
CA HIS A 218 9.64 -0.70 -1.50
C HIS A 218 10.71 -1.69 -1.97
N LYS A 219 10.65 -2.13 -3.24
CA LYS A 219 11.68 -3.02 -3.80
C LYS A 219 13.03 -2.31 -3.91
N ALA A 220 13.05 -1.03 -4.27
CA ALA A 220 14.27 -0.24 -4.33
C ALA A 220 14.90 -0.05 -2.94
N CYS A 221 14.11 0.26 -1.92
CA CYS A 221 14.57 0.38 -0.53
C CYS A 221 15.18 -0.94 -0.03
N ARG A 222 14.49 -2.07 -0.21
CA ARG A 222 15.03 -3.38 0.17
C ARG A 222 16.34 -3.73 -0.52
N LYS A 223 16.44 -3.43 -1.83
CA LYS A 223 17.68 -3.62 -2.58
C LYS A 223 18.81 -2.75 -2.00
N PHE A 224 18.52 -1.50 -1.68
CA PHE A 224 19.48 -0.59 -1.07
C PHE A 224 19.94 -1.11 0.30
N GLU A 225 19.01 -1.50 1.17
CA GLU A 225 19.29 -2.06 2.50
C GLU A 225 20.14 -3.34 2.42
N ALA A 226 19.78 -4.27 1.53
CA ALA A 226 20.54 -5.51 1.34
C ALA A 226 21.99 -5.23 0.90
N ARG A 227 22.19 -4.25 0.01
CA ARG A 227 23.52 -3.82 -0.43
C ARG A 227 24.28 -3.12 0.67
N PHE A 228 23.64 -2.22 1.40
CA PHE A 228 24.28 -1.46 2.47
C PHE A 228 24.73 -2.38 3.61
N ARG A 229 23.94 -3.38 3.99
CA ARG A 229 24.36 -4.42 4.97
C ARG A 229 25.61 -5.20 4.53
N GLN A 230 25.75 -5.45 3.24
CA GLN A 230 26.96 -6.07 2.70
C GLN A 230 28.15 -5.11 2.72
N VAL A 231 27.93 -3.81 2.47
CA VAL A 231 28.96 -2.78 2.64
C VAL A 231 29.43 -2.74 4.10
N GLU A 232 28.53 -2.72 5.07
CA GLU A 232 28.87 -2.77 6.50
C GLU A 232 29.74 -3.99 6.83
N THR A 233 29.39 -5.16 6.27
CA THR A 233 30.17 -6.39 6.45
C THR A 233 31.58 -6.26 5.86
N GLN A 234 31.72 -5.75 4.63
CA GLN A 234 33.02 -5.59 3.97
C GLN A 234 33.91 -4.56 4.66
N ILE A 235 33.34 -3.47 5.18
CA ILE A 235 34.06 -2.46 5.96
C ILE A 235 34.56 -3.06 7.28
N ALA A 236 33.72 -3.84 7.97
CA ALA A 236 34.10 -4.54 9.18
C ALA A 236 35.22 -5.58 8.95
N GLU A 237 35.17 -6.32 7.83
CA GLU A 237 36.22 -7.27 7.43
C GLU A 237 37.58 -6.60 7.18
N GLN A 238 37.58 -5.31 6.84
CA GLN A 238 38.79 -4.49 6.68
C GLN A 238 39.30 -3.93 8.02
N GLY A 239 38.63 -4.26 9.14
CA GLY A 239 38.97 -3.77 10.48
C GLY A 239 38.57 -2.32 10.72
N LEU A 240 37.68 -1.75 9.90
CA LEU A 240 37.15 -0.40 10.03
C LEU A 240 35.73 -0.43 10.61
N THR A 241 35.28 0.70 11.15
CA THR A 241 33.86 0.94 11.45
C THR A 241 33.27 1.87 10.39
N MET A 242 31.94 1.93 10.29
CA MET A 242 31.27 2.85 9.36
C MET A 242 31.59 4.31 9.68
N GLU A 243 31.80 4.67 10.95
CA GLU A 243 32.16 6.02 11.36
C GLU A 243 33.62 6.37 11.02
N SER A 244 34.50 5.37 10.96
CA SER A 244 35.91 5.56 10.64
C SER A 244 36.24 5.40 9.15
N ALA A 245 35.36 4.76 8.39
CA ALA A 245 35.50 4.59 6.95
C ALA A 245 35.26 5.91 6.22
N THR A 246 36.03 6.17 5.16
CA THR A 246 35.77 7.34 4.31
C THR A 246 34.64 7.04 3.33
N LEU A 247 34.02 8.10 2.77
CA LEU A 247 33.04 7.94 1.70
C LEU A 247 33.63 7.16 0.51
N ALA A 248 34.93 7.33 0.23
CA ALA A 248 35.60 6.59 -0.84
C ALA A 248 35.70 5.08 -0.53
N ASP A 249 35.93 4.70 0.73
CA ASP A 249 35.96 3.29 1.16
C ASP A 249 34.57 2.66 1.07
N MET A 250 33.54 3.40 1.49
CA MET A 250 32.14 2.97 1.39
C MET A 250 31.69 2.84 -0.07
N GLU A 251 32.01 3.82 -0.92
CA GLU A 251 31.65 3.79 -2.34
C GLU A 251 32.36 2.65 -3.06
N LYS A 252 33.63 2.39 -2.75
CA LYS A 252 34.36 1.24 -3.30
C LYS A 252 33.67 -0.08 -2.91
N SER A 253 33.36 -0.27 -1.63
CA SER A 253 32.64 -1.46 -1.16
C SER A 253 31.25 -1.56 -1.80
N TRP A 254 30.55 -0.44 -1.98
CA TRP A 254 29.24 -0.39 -2.62
C TRP A 254 29.29 -0.84 -4.09
N GLN A 255 30.26 -0.35 -4.87
CA GLN A 255 30.45 -0.79 -6.25
C GLN A 255 30.86 -2.27 -6.33
N ASP A 256 31.72 -2.73 -5.41
CA ASP A 256 32.10 -4.13 -5.31
C ASP A 256 30.89 -5.03 -5.03
N VAL A 257 30.02 -4.67 -4.07
CA VAL A 257 28.75 -5.36 -3.79
C VAL A 257 27.84 -5.39 -5.02
N LYS A 258 27.63 -4.23 -5.65
CA LYS A 258 26.75 -4.10 -6.82
C LYS A 258 27.20 -5.00 -7.97
N SER A 259 28.52 -5.10 -8.21
CA SER A 259 29.09 -5.93 -9.28
C SER A 259 28.91 -7.44 -9.11
N ARG A 260 28.59 -7.92 -7.89
CA ARG A 260 28.40 -9.34 -7.58
C ARG A 260 26.93 -9.79 -7.68
N GLU A 261 25.99 -8.86 -7.67
CA GLU A 261 24.55 -9.12 -7.72
C GLU A 261 23.93 -8.95 -9.13
N ASP A 262 24.56 -8.12 -9.98
CA ASP A 262 24.15 -7.86 -11.36
C ASP A 262 24.71 -8.94 -12.32
#